data_AF-A0A9D9QDX5-F1
#
_entry.id   AF-A0A9D9QDX5-F1
#
_cell.length_a   1.000
_cell.length_b   1.000
_cell.length_c   1.000
_cell.angle_alpha   90.00
_cell.angle_beta   90.00
_cell.angle_gamma   90.00
#
_symmetry.space_group_name_H-M   'P 1'
#
loop_
_entity.id
_entity.type
_entity.pdbx_description
1 polymer ?
#
loop_
_entity_poly.entity_id
_entity_poly.type
_entity_poly.pdbx_seq_one_letter_code
_entity_poly.pdbx_strand_id
1 'polypeptide(L)'
;MQRIEDYFTPEMIRFLRTSIEEAEGNEVLFSGKANKDGIVDEIILAARGKEDTVPVIESVIDFGDVLIHNHPNGYLKPSEADLDVAGRLGRHGIGAYIIDNQATRLYVVAEIIRRTKTQPLVIEETAGYLEDGGALSQSVENYESRPQQIDFLKAVCSSFNKDNITIAEAGTGVGKSFAYLIPAFKWAEQNKERVIISTGTINLQHQLLE
;
A
#
# COMPACT_ATOMS: atom_id res chain seq x y z
N MET A 1 25.39 4.47 -5.04
CA MET A 1 25.29 3.56 -3.87
C MET A 1 24.98 4.41 -2.66
N GLN A 2 23.99 4.02 -1.87
CA GLN A 2 23.57 4.70 -0.65
C GLN A 2 24.25 4.09 0.58
N ARG A 3 24.24 4.82 1.71
CA ARG A 3 24.67 4.29 3.00
C ARG A 3 23.54 3.44 3.58
N ILE A 4 23.87 2.30 4.15
CA ILE A 4 22.86 1.40 4.71
C ILE A 4 22.12 2.00 5.92
N GLU A 5 22.79 2.91 6.65
CA GLU A 5 22.24 3.56 7.84
C GLU A 5 21.05 4.47 7.54
N ASP A 6 20.90 4.90 6.28
CA ASP A 6 19.75 5.69 5.85
C ASP A 6 18.48 4.83 5.64
N TYR A 7 18.64 3.49 5.65
CA TYR A 7 17.59 2.54 5.30
C TYR A 7 17.31 1.49 6.39
N PHE A 8 18.22 1.30 7.35
CA PHE A 8 18.13 0.22 8.33
C PHE A 8 18.46 0.73 9.74
N THR A 9 17.82 0.16 10.76
CA THR A 9 18.21 0.42 12.14
C THR A 9 19.60 -0.17 12.43
N PRO A 10 20.36 0.40 13.39
CA PRO A 10 21.65 -0.14 13.77
C PRO A 10 21.61 -1.61 14.24
N GLU A 11 20.49 -2.05 14.81
CA GLU A 11 20.27 -3.44 15.21
C GLU A 11 20.16 -4.36 14.00
N MET A 12 19.35 -3.98 13.01
CA MET A 12 19.17 -4.76 11.79
C MET A 12 20.44 -4.83 10.95
N ILE A 13 21.24 -3.76 10.91
CA ILE A 13 22.57 -3.78 10.26
C ILE A 13 23.49 -4.82 10.91
N ARG A 14 23.51 -4.90 12.24
CA ARG A 14 24.30 -5.92 12.95
C ARG A 14 23.80 -7.32 12.64
N PHE A 15 22.47 -7.53 12.65
CA PHE A 15 21.86 -8.81 12.33
C PHE A 15 22.20 -9.30 10.91
N LEU A 16 22.11 -8.41 9.91
CA LEU A 16 22.52 -8.69 8.53
C LEU A 16 23.98 -9.13 8.47
N ARG A 17 24.89 -8.36 9.09
CA ARG A 17 26.33 -8.65 9.07
C ARG A 17 26.63 -10.03 9.66
N THR A 18 26.13 -10.33 10.86
CA THR A 18 26.35 -11.62 11.50
C THR A 18 25.78 -12.77 10.66
N SER A 19 24.57 -12.59 10.11
CA SER A 19 23.93 -13.60 9.27
C SER A 19 24.71 -13.87 7.98
N ILE A 20 25.29 -12.85 7.36
CA ILE A 20 26.10 -12.97 6.14
C ILE A 20 27.46 -13.61 6.44
N GLU A 21 28.10 -13.23 7.56
CA GLU A 21 29.36 -13.84 8.01
C GLU A 21 29.20 -15.35 8.23
N GLU A 22 28.10 -15.79 8.85
CA GLU A 22 27.75 -17.21 9.01
C GLU A 22 27.48 -17.95 7.68
N ALA A 23 27.26 -17.22 6.59
CA ALA A 23 27.04 -17.82 5.26
C ALA A 23 28.34 -18.20 4.55
N GLU A 24 29.50 -17.82 5.10
CA GLU A 24 30.83 -18.16 4.58
C GLU A 24 31.02 -17.83 3.09
N GLY A 25 30.62 -16.62 2.67
CA GLY A 25 30.80 -16.15 1.29
C GLY A 25 29.68 -16.55 0.33
N ASN A 26 28.61 -17.16 0.83
CA ASN A 26 27.41 -17.39 0.04
C ASN A 26 26.44 -16.19 0.10
N GLU A 27 25.60 -16.12 -0.92
CA GLU A 27 24.48 -15.20 -0.96
C GLU A 27 23.42 -15.59 0.07
N VAL A 28 22.87 -14.60 0.77
CA VAL A 28 21.82 -14.76 1.77
C VAL A 28 20.67 -13.86 1.40
N LEU A 29 19.47 -14.39 1.49
CA LEU A 29 18.23 -13.68 1.25
C LEU A 29 17.54 -13.38 2.56
N PHE A 30 17.07 -12.16 2.69
CA PHE A 30 16.29 -11.69 3.83
C PHE A 30 15.00 -11.03 3.36
N SER A 31 13.99 -11.11 4.21
CA SER A 31 12.79 -10.26 4.14
C SER A 31 12.88 -9.24 5.27
N GLY A 32 12.65 -7.96 4.94
CA GLY A 32 12.67 -6.87 5.89
C GLY A 32 11.37 -6.09 5.91
N LYS A 33 10.95 -5.64 7.10
CA LYS A 33 9.80 -4.74 7.27
C LYS A 33 10.28 -3.35 7.62
N ALA A 34 9.72 -2.36 6.94
CA ALA A 34 10.04 -0.97 7.19
C ALA A 34 8.96 -0.31 8.07
N ASN A 35 9.41 0.52 9.01
CA ASN A 35 8.50 1.30 9.83
C ASN A 35 7.92 2.52 9.08
N LYS A 36 7.16 3.35 9.80
CA LYS A 36 6.51 4.55 9.28
C LYS A 36 7.48 5.54 8.61
N ASP A 37 8.73 5.60 9.06
CA ASP A 37 9.76 6.48 8.52
C ASP A 37 10.47 5.83 7.31
N GLY A 38 10.13 4.57 7.03
CA GLY A 38 10.67 3.70 5.97
C GLY A 38 12.05 3.17 6.27
N ILE A 39 12.41 3.10 7.55
CA ILE A 39 13.61 2.45 8.03
C ILE A 39 13.25 1.01 8.34
N VAL A 40 14.02 0.06 7.80
CA VAL A 40 13.89 -1.37 8.06
C VAL A 40 14.32 -1.65 9.50
N ASP A 41 13.37 -2.08 10.32
CA ASP A 41 13.57 -2.36 11.75
C ASP A 41 13.24 -3.79 12.17
N GLU A 42 12.70 -4.60 11.26
CA GLU A 42 12.57 -6.05 11.42
C GLU A 42 13.15 -6.76 10.19
N ILE A 43 13.93 -7.83 10.41
CA ILE A 43 14.50 -8.67 9.35
C ILE A 43 14.38 -10.14 9.72
N ILE A 44 14.01 -10.95 8.74
CA ILE A 44 13.99 -12.41 8.80
C ILE A 44 14.95 -12.95 7.74
N LEU A 45 15.81 -13.90 8.12
CA LEU A 45 16.60 -14.67 7.18
C LEU A 45 15.66 -15.65 6.44
N ALA A 46 15.48 -15.42 5.15
CA ALA A 46 14.55 -16.19 4.31
C ALA A 46 15.22 -17.42 3.68
N ALA A 47 16.46 -17.27 3.19
CA ALA A 47 17.19 -18.36 2.57
C ALA A 47 18.71 -18.12 2.57
N ARG A 48 19.47 -19.21 2.42
CA ARG A 48 20.92 -19.19 2.11
C ARG A 48 21.13 -19.87 0.76
N GLY A 49 21.99 -19.28 -0.05
CA GLY A 49 22.27 -19.69 -1.42
C GLY A 49 23.70 -20.18 -1.60
N LYS A 50 24.21 -19.98 -2.81
CA LYS A 50 25.62 -20.16 -3.19
C LYS A 50 26.23 -18.81 -3.55
N GLU A 51 27.47 -18.78 -4.02
CA GLU A 51 28.24 -17.56 -4.32
C GLU A 51 27.55 -16.56 -5.26
N ASP A 52 26.63 -17.03 -6.11
CA ASP A 52 26.01 -16.29 -7.22
C ASP A 52 24.49 -16.48 -7.34
N THR A 53 23.86 -17.21 -6.43
CA THR A 53 22.41 -17.42 -6.50
C THR A 53 21.81 -17.79 -5.15
N VAL A 54 20.65 -17.21 -4.82
CA VAL A 54 19.82 -17.59 -3.67
C VAL A 54 18.35 -17.79 -4.10
N PRO A 55 17.61 -18.76 -3.55
CA PRO A 55 16.20 -18.93 -3.88
C PRO A 55 15.34 -17.83 -3.25
N VAL A 56 14.45 -17.24 -4.04
CA VAL A 56 13.48 -16.24 -3.57
C VAL A 56 12.26 -16.92 -2.94
N ILE A 57 12.02 -16.66 -1.66
CA ILE A 57 10.88 -17.19 -0.91
C ILE A 57 9.80 -16.11 -0.82
N GLU A 58 8.85 -16.09 -1.75
CA GLU A 58 7.82 -15.03 -1.79
C GLU A 58 6.83 -15.09 -0.62
N SER A 59 6.64 -16.27 -0.02
CA SER A 59 5.69 -16.46 1.09
C SER A 59 6.09 -15.78 2.40
N VAL A 60 7.29 -15.19 2.48
CA VAL A 60 7.79 -14.49 3.68
C VAL A 60 7.86 -12.97 3.47
N ILE A 61 7.21 -12.44 2.42
CA ILE A 61 7.27 -11.03 2.04
C ILE A 61 5.85 -10.54 1.74
N ASP A 62 5.42 -9.46 2.40
CA ASP A 62 4.12 -8.83 2.22
C ASP A 62 4.23 -7.47 1.50
N PHE A 63 3.10 -6.89 1.08
CA PHE A 63 3.06 -5.54 0.52
C PHE A 63 3.73 -4.52 1.47
N GLY A 64 4.66 -3.72 0.96
CA GLY A 64 5.39 -2.72 1.75
C GLY A 64 6.62 -3.27 2.48
N ASP A 65 6.91 -4.56 2.35
CA ASP A 65 8.17 -5.15 2.80
C ASP A 65 9.28 -4.94 1.74
N VAL A 66 10.50 -5.38 2.06
CA VAL A 66 11.65 -5.36 1.18
C VAL A 66 12.39 -6.68 1.16
N LEU A 67 12.72 -7.13 -0.05
CA LEU A 67 13.65 -8.22 -0.25
C LEU A 67 15.08 -7.70 -0.22
N ILE A 68 15.95 -8.35 0.55
CA ILE A 68 17.34 -7.93 0.72
C ILE A 68 18.23 -9.13 0.45
N HIS A 69 19.29 -8.93 -0.33
CA HIS A 69 20.33 -9.94 -0.48
C HIS A 69 21.72 -9.32 -0.56
N ASN A 70 22.74 -10.07 -0.17
CA ASN A 70 24.13 -9.61 -0.30
C ASN A 70 24.76 -10.12 -1.59
N HIS A 71 25.59 -9.30 -2.23
CA HIS A 71 26.48 -9.80 -3.28
C HIS A 71 27.84 -10.17 -2.70
N PRO A 72 28.23 -11.47 -2.66
CA PRO A 72 29.47 -11.89 -2.00
C PRO A 72 30.74 -11.27 -2.59
N ASN A 73 30.73 -10.96 -3.88
CA ASN A 73 31.82 -10.31 -4.60
C ASN A 73 31.97 -8.80 -4.29
N GLY A 74 31.04 -8.20 -3.52
CA GLY A 74 31.02 -6.79 -3.17
C GLY A 74 30.59 -5.83 -4.29
N TYR A 75 30.23 -6.35 -5.46
CA TYR A 75 29.76 -5.57 -6.61
C TYR A 75 28.24 -5.44 -6.57
N LEU A 76 27.74 -4.30 -6.07
CA LEU A 76 26.29 -4.11 -5.82
C LEU A 76 25.47 -3.72 -7.05
N LYS A 77 26.04 -3.78 -8.26
CA LYS A 77 25.24 -3.52 -9.45
C LYS A 77 24.35 -4.75 -9.69
N PRO A 78 23.04 -4.57 -9.94
CA PRO A 78 22.13 -5.68 -10.19
C PRO A 78 22.51 -6.45 -11.47
N SER A 79 22.37 -7.76 -11.40
CA SER A 79 22.32 -8.68 -12.51
C SER A 79 20.93 -8.68 -13.18
N GLU A 80 20.80 -9.36 -14.32
CA GLU A 80 19.50 -9.54 -14.99
C GLU A 80 18.50 -10.30 -14.11
N ALA A 81 18.97 -11.25 -13.28
CA ALA A 81 18.11 -11.97 -12.35
C ALA A 81 17.55 -11.04 -11.27
N ASP A 82 18.36 -10.11 -10.77
CA ASP A 82 17.93 -9.14 -9.75
C ASP A 82 16.89 -8.17 -10.31
N LEU A 83 17.07 -7.74 -11.56
CA LEU A 83 16.09 -6.89 -12.25
C LEU A 83 14.77 -7.63 -12.50
N ASP A 84 14.80 -8.91 -12.87
CA ASP A 84 13.59 -9.72 -13.03
C ASP A 84 12.84 -9.89 -11.70
N VAL A 85 13.54 -10.27 -10.63
CA VAL A 85 12.97 -10.42 -9.29
C VAL A 85 12.40 -9.09 -8.79
N ALA A 86 13.16 -8.00 -8.87
CA ALA A 86 12.70 -6.69 -8.46
C ALA A 86 11.49 -6.21 -9.28
N GLY A 87 11.46 -6.49 -10.58
CA GLY A 87 10.32 -6.17 -11.44
C GLY A 87 9.06 -6.97 -11.09
N ARG A 88 9.21 -8.25 -10.74
CA ARG A 88 8.10 -9.11 -10.30
C ARG A 88 7.54 -8.68 -8.94
N LEU A 89 8.41 -8.40 -7.99
CA LEU A 89 8.03 -8.00 -6.62
C LEU A 89 7.51 -6.56 -6.56
N GLY A 90 8.09 -5.64 -7.33
CA GLY A 90 7.68 -4.24 -7.36
C GLY A 90 6.22 -4.04 -7.79
N ARG A 91 5.67 -4.92 -8.63
CA ARG A 91 4.23 -4.92 -8.99
C ARG A 91 3.31 -5.17 -7.80
N HIS A 92 3.83 -5.80 -6.76
CA HIS A 92 3.14 -6.08 -5.50
C HIS A 92 3.52 -5.08 -4.40
N GLY A 93 4.20 -3.98 -4.74
CA GLY A 93 4.59 -2.92 -3.79
C GLY A 93 5.75 -3.29 -2.88
N ILE A 94 6.51 -4.33 -3.22
CA ILE A 94 7.65 -4.83 -2.45
C ILE A 94 8.94 -4.19 -2.98
N GLY A 95 9.80 -3.70 -2.08
CA GLY A 95 11.13 -3.19 -2.41
C GLY A 95 12.15 -4.29 -2.67
N ALA A 96 13.29 -3.94 -3.28
CA ALA A 96 14.40 -4.88 -3.51
C ALA A 96 15.75 -4.20 -3.38
N TYR A 97 16.58 -4.65 -2.43
CA TYR A 97 17.87 -4.06 -2.07
C TYR A 97 19.01 -5.06 -2.18
N ILE A 98 20.15 -4.60 -2.74
CA ILE A 98 21.41 -5.34 -2.78
C ILE A 98 22.39 -4.70 -1.81
N ILE A 99 22.94 -5.46 -0.87
CA ILE A 99 23.88 -4.97 0.14
C ILE A 99 25.26 -5.58 -0.02
N ASP A 100 26.28 -4.89 0.47
CA ASP A 100 27.61 -5.51 0.61
C ASP A 100 27.69 -6.40 1.85
N ASN A 101 28.63 -7.35 1.87
CA ASN A 101 28.75 -8.31 2.98
C ASN A 101 28.99 -7.66 4.34
N GLN A 102 29.58 -6.46 4.34
CA GLN A 102 29.84 -5.70 5.57
C GLN A 102 28.60 -4.93 6.05
N ALA A 103 27.50 -4.96 5.30
CA ALA A 103 26.30 -4.20 5.55
C ALA A 103 26.67 -2.74 5.85
N THR A 104 27.28 -2.06 4.87
CA THR A 104 27.69 -0.65 4.94
C THR A 104 27.09 0.19 3.83
N ARG A 105 26.88 -0.44 2.67
CA ARG A 105 26.32 0.21 1.48
C ARG A 105 25.27 -0.67 0.85
N LEU A 106 24.34 -0.02 0.17
CA LEU A 106 23.35 -0.70 -0.64
C LEU A 106 23.20 -0.09 -2.03
N TYR A 107 22.61 -0.88 -2.91
CA TYR A 107 21.98 -0.47 -4.14
C TYR A 107 20.48 -0.76 -4.04
N VAL A 108 19.66 0.26 -4.19
CA VAL A 108 18.21 0.11 -4.29
C VAL A 108 17.83 -0.23 -5.72
N VAL A 109 17.39 -1.48 -5.95
CA VAL A 109 16.86 -1.92 -7.25
C VAL A 109 15.43 -1.42 -7.41
N ALA A 110 14.64 -1.55 -6.35
CA ALA A 110 13.28 -1.00 -6.26
C ALA A 110 13.04 -0.44 -4.84
N GLU A 111 12.48 0.78 -4.78
CA GLU A 111 12.10 1.42 -3.52
C GLU A 111 10.87 0.74 -2.90
N ILE A 112 10.76 0.78 -1.56
CA ILE A 112 9.58 0.30 -0.85
C ILE A 112 8.40 1.22 -1.15
N ILE A 113 7.29 0.64 -1.64
CA ILE A 113 6.04 1.39 -1.81
C ILE A 113 5.30 1.39 -0.48
N ARG A 114 5.27 2.55 0.17
CA ARG A 114 4.56 2.70 1.45
C ARG A 114 3.06 2.81 1.21
N ARG A 115 2.26 2.04 1.96
CA ARG A 115 0.86 2.38 2.18
C ARG A 115 0.82 3.66 3.01
N THR A 116 0.33 4.74 2.42
CA THR A 116 0.03 5.95 3.19
C THR A 116 -1.00 5.57 4.25
N LYS A 117 -0.78 5.97 5.51
CA LYS A 117 -1.78 5.72 6.56
C LYS A 117 -3.07 6.43 6.16
N THR A 118 -4.15 5.68 6.06
CA THR A 118 -5.46 6.24 5.78
C THR A 118 -6.00 6.94 7.03
N GLN A 119 -6.53 8.13 6.83
CA GLN A 119 -7.33 8.87 7.79
C GLN A 119 -8.78 8.39 7.66
N PRO A 120 -9.41 7.97 8.76
CA PRO A 120 -10.79 7.52 8.73
C PRO A 120 -11.72 8.70 8.44
N LEU A 121 -12.76 8.44 7.65
CA LEU A 121 -13.85 9.39 7.43
C LEU A 121 -14.58 9.64 8.76
N VAL A 122 -14.86 10.92 9.04
CA VAL A 122 -15.78 11.30 10.10
C VAL A 122 -17.19 11.05 9.60
N ILE A 123 -17.81 9.95 10.07
CA ILE A 123 -19.08 9.44 9.52
C ILE A 123 -20.19 10.48 9.61
N GLU A 124 -20.36 11.12 10.77
CA GLU A 124 -21.44 12.09 10.98
C GLU A 124 -21.22 13.39 10.18
N GLU A 125 -19.98 13.86 10.07
CA GLU A 125 -19.65 15.01 9.21
C GLU A 125 -19.94 14.69 7.73
N THR A 126 -19.63 13.48 7.29
CA THR A 126 -19.88 13.04 5.90
C THR A 126 -21.38 12.85 5.65
N ALA A 127 -22.12 12.35 6.63
CA ALA A 127 -23.58 12.24 6.57
C ALA A 127 -24.27 13.61 6.51
N GLY A 128 -23.73 14.62 7.20
CA GLY A 128 -24.26 15.99 7.22
C GLY A 128 -24.37 16.66 5.84
N TYR A 129 -23.69 16.16 4.80
CA TYR A 129 -23.89 16.64 3.43
C TYR A 129 -25.28 16.30 2.88
N LEU A 130 -25.87 15.19 3.31
CA LEU A 130 -27.17 14.68 2.89
C LEU A 130 -28.32 15.06 3.83
N GLU A 131 -28.00 15.52 5.05
CA GLU A 131 -29.00 15.92 6.02
C GLU A 131 -29.79 17.15 5.56
N ASP A 132 -30.95 17.37 6.19
CA ASP A 132 -31.75 18.57 5.94
C ASP A 132 -30.95 19.82 6.35
N GLY A 133 -30.96 20.86 5.51
CA GLY A 133 -30.09 22.03 5.67
C GLY A 133 -28.62 21.82 5.30
N GLY A 134 -28.20 20.60 4.95
CA GLY A 134 -26.85 20.24 4.52
C GLY A 134 -26.49 20.77 3.12
N ALA A 135 -25.25 20.52 2.68
CA ALA A 135 -24.70 21.08 1.43
C ALA A 135 -25.54 20.73 0.17
N LEU A 136 -26.13 19.54 0.10
CA LEU A 136 -26.98 19.15 -1.02
C LEU A 136 -28.34 19.87 -1.01
N SER A 137 -28.92 20.10 0.16
CA SER A 137 -30.16 20.88 0.28
C SER A 137 -30.01 22.32 -0.21
N GLN A 138 -28.80 22.87 -0.14
CA GLN A 138 -28.49 24.24 -0.56
C GLN A 138 -28.12 24.35 -2.04
N SER A 139 -27.66 23.26 -2.66
CA SER A 139 -27.10 23.27 -4.03
C SER A 139 -27.98 22.59 -5.07
N VAL A 140 -28.84 21.65 -4.65
CA VAL A 140 -29.73 20.91 -5.55
C VAL A 140 -31.17 21.37 -5.33
N GLU A 141 -31.75 21.95 -6.38
CA GLU A 141 -33.14 22.38 -6.37
C GLU A 141 -34.07 21.19 -6.10
N ASN A 142 -35.05 21.36 -5.21
CA ASN A 142 -35.97 20.30 -4.78
C ASN A 142 -35.30 19.07 -4.15
N TYR A 143 -34.10 19.23 -3.57
CA TYR A 143 -33.50 18.18 -2.76
C TYR A 143 -34.37 17.88 -1.53
N GLU A 144 -34.47 16.60 -1.21
CA GLU A 144 -35.17 16.09 -0.04
C GLU A 144 -34.25 15.11 0.65
N SER A 145 -34.02 15.33 1.95
CA SER A 145 -33.25 14.42 2.79
C SER A 145 -34.00 13.09 2.99
N ARG A 146 -33.29 11.97 2.80
CA ARG A 146 -33.86 10.62 2.90
C ARG A 146 -33.06 9.78 3.89
N PRO A 147 -33.67 9.28 4.99
CA PRO A 147 -32.96 8.48 5.99
C PRO A 147 -32.22 7.28 5.40
N GLN A 148 -32.83 6.56 4.44
CA GLN A 148 -32.19 5.40 3.81
C GLN A 148 -30.95 5.75 2.98
N GLN A 149 -30.90 6.96 2.41
CA GLN A 149 -29.74 7.45 1.67
C GLN A 149 -28.59 7.77 2.63
N ILE A 150 -28.90 8.35 3.79
CA ILE A 150 -27.95 8.65 4.86
C ILE A 150 -27.40 7.34 5.46
N ASP A 151 -28.26 6.36 5.76
CA ASP A 151 -27.84 5.06 6.28
C ASP A 151 -26.89 4.34 5.30
N PHE A 152 -27.19 4.39 4.00
CA PHE A 152 -26.32 3.83 2.98
C PHE A 152 -24.95 4.54 2.95
N LEU A 153 -24.92 5.88 3.01
CA LEU A 153 -23.67 6.64 3.10
C LEU A 153 -22.86 6.24 4.34
N LYS A 154 -23.50 6.11 5.51
CA LYS A 154 -22.82 5.71 6.76
C LYS A 154 -22.22 4.31 6.66
N ALA A 155 -22.93 3.38 6.01
CA ALA A 155 -22.42 2.03 5.75
C ALA A 155 -21.19 2.05 4.81
N VAL A 156 -21.22 2.86 3.75
CA VAL A 156 -20.07 3.06 2.86
C VAL A 156 -18.89 3.66 3.62
N CYS A 157 -19.10 4.68 4.46
CA CYS A 157 -18.04 5.25 5.30
C CYS A 157 -17.42 4.22 6.24
N SER A 158 -18.24 3.41 6.91
CA SER A 158 -17.75 2.34 7.78
C SER A 158 -16.96 1.28 7.00
N SER A 159 -17.22 1.10 5.72
CA SER A 159 -16.52 0.13 4.87
C SER A 159 -15.13 0.64 4.50
N PHE A 160 -15.05 1.90 4.07
CA PHE A 160 -13.78 2.59 3.86
C PHE A 160 -12.91 2.56 5.13
N ASN A 161 -13.49 2.90 6.29
CA ASN A 161 -12.73 3.00 7.54
C ASN A 161 -12.23 1.66 8.11
N LYS A 162 -12.84 0.53 7.70
CA LYS A 162 -12.58 -0.80 8.29
C LYS A 162 -12.06 -1.81 7.27
N ASP A 163 -11.73 -1.37 6.05
CA ASP A 163 -11.35 -2.24 4.93
C ASP A 163 -12.34 -3.40 4.69
N ASN A 164 -13.65 -3.10 4.82
CA ASN A 164 -14.72 -4.09 4.72
C ASN A 164 -15.48 -4.00 3.39
N ILE A 165 -16.16 -5.09 3.04
CA ILE A 165 -17.11 -5.13 1.92
C ILE A 165 -18.52 -4.84 2.44
N THR A 166 -19.19 -3.85 1.84
CA THR A 166 -20.63 -3.63 2.04
C THR A 166 -21.41 -4.03 0.80
N ILE A 167 -22.50 -4.77 1.03
CA ILE A 167 -23.51 -5.09 0.02
C ILE A 167 -24.78 -4.35 0.42
N ALA A 168 -25.30 -3.51 -0.48
CA ALA A 168 -26.50 -2.72 -0.22
C ALA A 168 -27.45 -2.80 -1.42
N GLU A 169 -28.72 -3.08 -1.15
CA GLU A 169 -29.80 -2.92 -2.11
C GLU A 169 -30.44 -1.56 -1.88
N ALA A 170 -30.46 -0.70 -2.89
CA ALA A 170 -31.12 0.59 -2.82
C ALA A 170 -32.13 0.73 -3.95
N GLY A 171 -33.40 1.00 -3.57
CA GLY A 171 -34.51 1.19 -4.49
C GLY A 171 -34.28 2.32 -5.50
N THR A 172 -35.00 2.31 -6.61
CA THR A 172 -34.98 3.41 -7.59
C THR A 172 -35.40 4.73 -6.94
N GLY A 173 -34.80 5.85 -7.34
CA GLY A 173 -35.12 7.18 -6.80
C GLY A 173 -34.55 7.54 -5.42
N VAL A 174 -33.88 6.61 -4.73
CA VAL A 174 -33.32 6.84 -3.36
C VAL A 174 -32.10 7.79 -3.35
N GLY A 175 -31.58 8.21 -4.51
CA GLY A 175 -30.38 9.06 -4.57
C GLY A 175 -29.08 8.30 -4.29
N LYS A 176 -29.01 7.02 -4.70
CA LYS A 176 -27.89 6.10 -4.45
C LYS A 176 -26.52 6.67 -4.78
N SER A 177 -26.43 7.42 -5.88
CA SER A 177 -25.17 7.95 -6.39
C SER A 177 -24.47 8.82 -5.37
N PHE A 178 -25.16 9.80 -4.78
CA PHE A 178 -24.57 10.65 -3.74
C PHE A 178 -24.15 9.86 -2.49
N ALA A 179 -24.91 8.84 -2.12
CA ALA A 179 -24.61 8.03 -0.94
C ALA A 179 -23.25 7.33 -1.01
N TYR A 180 -22.82 6.87 -2.20
CA TYR A 180 -21.48 6.29 -2.37
C TYR A 180 -20.43 7.29 -2.90
N LEU A 181 -20.83 8.31 -3.67
CA LEU A 181 -19.90 9.28 -4.25
C LEU A 181 -19.32 10.23 -3.22
N ILE A 182 -20.14 10.76 -2.30
CA ILE A 182 -19.65 11.69 -1.26
C ILE A 182 -18.54 11.07 -0.42
N PRO A 183 -18.71 9.88 0.20
CA PRO A 183 -17.63 9.26 0.95
C PRO A 183 -16.46 8.85 0.07
N ALA A 184 -16.68 8.42 -1.18
CA ALA A 184 -15.61 8.12 -2.13
C ALA A 184 -14.74 9.34 -2.44
N PHE A 185 -15.34 10.51 -2.68
CA PHE A 185 -14.62 11.75 -2.92
C PHE A 185 -13.86 12.21 -1.69
N LYS A 186 -14.49 12.20 -0.49
CA LYS A 186 -13.79 12.55 0.75
C LYS A 186 -12.62 11.61 1.01
N TRP A 187 -12.79 10.30 0.80
CA TRP A 187 -11.71 9.33 0.93
C TRP A 187 -10.56 9.63 -0.03
N ALA A 188 -10.86 9.81 -1.32
CA ALA A 188 -9.84 10.09 -2.33
C ALA A 188 -9.09 11.40 -2.03
N GLU A 189 -9.79 12.43 -1.59
CA GLU A 189 -9.21 13.72 -1.24
C GLU A 189 -8.32 13.65 0.01
N GLN A 190 -8.81 13.05 1.09
CA GLN A 190 -8.14 12.98 2.39
C GLN A 190 -6.96 12.01 2.37
N ASN A 191 -7.12 10.86 1.72
CA ASN A 191 -6.13 9.78 1.73
C ASN A 191 -5.22 9.77 0.51
N LYS A 192 -5.49 10.62 -0.49
CA LYS A 192 -4.78 10.64 -1.78
C LYS A 192 -4.81 9.27 -2.47
N GLU A 193 -5.87 8.52 -2.23
CA GLU A 193 -6.11 7.21 -2.84
C GLU A 193 -7.04 7.32 -4.04
N ARG A 194 -6.86 6.41 -5.00
CA ARG A 194 -7.74 6.31 -6.15
C ARG A 194 -8.96 5.47 -5.78
N VAL A 195 -10.15 6.06 -5.89
CA VAL A 195 -11.42 5.32 -5.81
C VAL A 195 -11.93 5.05 -7.21
N ILE A 196 -12.35 3.80 -7.47
CA ILE A 196 -12.92 3.39 -8.76
C ILE A 196 -14.41 3.15 -8.57
N ILE A 197 -15.23 3.84 -9.37
CA ILE A 197 -16.67 3.60 -9.46
C ILE A 197 -16.93 2.79 -10.74
N SER A 198 -17.57 1.64 -10.59
CA SER A 198 -17.95 0.76 -11.70
C SER A 198 -19.47 0.67 -11.80
N THR A 199 -20.00 0.74 -13.02
CA THR A 199 -21.44 0.67 -13.29
C THR A 199 -21.73 -0.10 -14.57
N GLY A 200 -22.97 -0.56 -14.73
CA GLY A 200 -23.34 -1.61 -15.70
C GLY A 200 -23.39 -1.18 -17.16
N THR A 201 -23.51 0.11 -17.48
CA THR A 201 -23.58 0.59 -18.88
C THR A 201 -22.86 1.92 -19.05
N ILE A 202 -22.49 2.25 -20.30
CA ILE A 202 -21.89 3.54 -20.67
C ILE A 202 -22.83 4.70 -20.32
N ASN A 203 -24.14 4.58 -20.60
CA ASN A 203 -25.10 5.63 -20.26
C ASN A 203 -25.15 5.92 -18.76
N LEU A 204 -25.03 4.89 -17.90
CA LEU A 204 -24.96 5.09 -16.46
C LEU A 204 -23.65 5.77 -16.03
N GLN A 205 -22.55 5.61 -16.77
CA GLN A 205 -21.31 6.34 -16.52
C GLN A 205 -21.46 7.82 -16.86
N HIS A 206 -22.07 8.14 -18.01
CA HIS A 206 -22.38 9.52 -18.38
C HIS A 206 -23.23 10.22 -17.32
N GLN A 207 -24.27 9.55 -16.81
CA GLN A 207 -25.11 10.07 -15.72
C GLN A 207 -24.37 10.40 -14.42
N LEU A 208 -23.17 9.87 -14.21
CA LEU A 208 -22.36 10.19 -13.03
C LEU A 208 -21.40 11.36 -13.27
N LEU A 209 -21.13 11.69 -14.53
CA LEU A 209 -20.14 12.70 -14.93
C LEU A 209 -20.78 14.03 -15.36
N GLU A 210 -21.99 13.97 -15.92
CA GLU A 210 -22.77 15.10 -16.42
C GLU A 210 -23.77 15.59 -15.37
#